data_AF-A0A915V6N2-F1
#
_entry.id   AF-A0A915V6N2-F1
#
_cell.length_a   1.000
_cell.length_b   1.000
_cell.length_c   1.000
_cell.angle_alpha   90.00
_cell.angle_beta   90.00
_cell.angle_gamma   90.00
#
_symmetry.space_group_name_H-M   'P 1'
#
loop_
_entity.id
_entity.type
_entity.pdbx_description
1 polymer ?
#
loop_
_entity_poly.entity_id
_entity_poly.type
_entity_poly.pdbx_seq_one_letter_code
_entity_poly.pdbx_strand_id
1 'polypeptide(L)'
;MSAHRFGLAWLLLGTLAMGMGDLPVILPSLPAVAQNSSNPASEFDRYMQRGYQLTAKRDYQSALVSFRRALSLRPGNLYALMAISNVEAYIARDRYATQRNRLTFVPTNRGMPGQRIAGATRFGECTPGSLTRIVAIVPDNNLGMTAVDNPSLFFFVPQSTAKSAELMLLSEAGELLLTQQIPLHGKAGILPVTVDASKVKLQPGQKYQWIFSLTCKPNEPDANPFVTGWIERAELDRNLARVIATMAPADRLPLLATSQLWNDTLATLVELQQRRPNDPTIKQQWQDLLKSAGIEPQIANMPLLR
;
A
#
# COMPACT_ATOMS: atom_id res chain seq x y z
N MET A 1 55.02 36.17 -19.29
CA MET A 1 56.24 36.99 -19.20
C MET A 1 55.90 38.41 -19.65
N SER A 2 56.38 39.41 -18.91
CA SER A 2 56.34 40.87 -19.17
C SER A 2 54.94 41.52 -19.26
N ALA A 3 54.45 42.33 -18.31
CA ALA A 3 55.02 43.49 -17.60
C ALA A 3 55.50 44.60 -18.55
N HIS A 4 54.79 45.73 -18.58
CA HIS A 4 55.38 47.08 -18.58
C HIS A 4 54.41 48.12 -17.99
N ARG A 5 54.91 48.83 -16.97
CA ARG A 5 54.42 50.07 -16.34
C ARG A 5 54.78 51.28 -17.22
N PHE A 6 54.09 52.40 -17.04
CA PHE A 6 54.53 53.84 -17.03
C PHE A 6 53.23 54.68 -17.13
N GLY A 7 52.95 55.79 -16.42
CA GLY A 7 53.63 56.59 -15.41
C GLY A 7 52.99 58.00 -15.41
N LEU A 8 52.71 58.55 -14.21
CA LEU A 8 52.51 59.99 -13.86
C LEU A 8 51.29 60.72 -14.47
N ALA A 9 50.63 61.70 -13.85
CA ALA A 9 51.10 62.73 -12.93
C ALA A 9 50.01 63.20 -11.94
N TRP A 10 50.48 63.77 -10.84
CA TRP A 10 49.74 64.40 -9.75
C TRP A 10 49.16 65.75 -10.15
N LEU A 11 47.95 66.05 -9.69
CA LEU A 11 47.53 67.42 -9.38
C LEU A 11 46.71 67.41 -8.08
N LEU A 12 47.29 68.03 -7.05
CA LEU A 12 46.69 68.36 -5.77
C LEU A 12 45.79 69.58 -5.94
N LEU A 13 44.53 69.48 -5.54
CA LEU A 13 43.74 70.62 -5.08
C LEU A 13 43.10 70.23 -3.76
N GLY A 14 43.75 70.67 -2.68
CA GLY A 14 43.17 70.64 -1.35
C GLY A 14 42.11 71.74 -1.22
N THR A 15 40.97 71.37 -0.67
CA THR A 15 40.02 72.32 -0.08
C THR A 15 39.74 71.90 1.36
N LEU A 16 39.81 72.90 2.22
CA LEU A 16 39.78 72.84 3.67
C LEU A 16 38.39 72.46 4.20
N ALA A 17 38.44 71.71 5.30
CA ALA A 17 37.42 71.28 6.25
C ALA A 17 36.12 72.10 6.39
N MET A 18 35.01 71.35 6.52
CA MET A 18 34.05 71.56 7.61
C MET A 18 33.66 70.21 8.19
N GLY A 19 33.98 70.00 9.46
CA GLY A 19 33.54 68.83 10.22
C GLY A 19 32.03 68.86 10.40
N MET A 20 31.37 67.79 9.98
CA MET A 20 30.02 67.44 10.39
C MET A 20 30.10 66.03 10.94
N GLY A 21 29.67 65.87 12.20
CA GLY A 21 29.88 64.66 12.98
C GLY A 21 29.37 63.40 12.30
N ASP A 22 30.12 62.32 12.49
CA ASP A 22 29.67 60.97 12.17
C ASP A 22 28.40 60.67 12.97
N LEU A 23 27.25 60.78 12.31
CA LEU A 23 26.05 60.11 12.78
C LEU A 23 26.30 58.60 12.66
N PRO A 24 26.07 57.81 13.71
CA PRO A 24 26.14 56.37 13.56
C PRO A 24 25.13 55.97 12.50
N VAL A 25 25.61 55.34 11.42
CA VAL A 25 24.74 54.65 10.47
C VAL A 25 24.11 53.51 11.25
N ILE A 26 22.91 53.75 11.78
CA ILE A 26 22.01 52.70 12.22
C ILE A 26 21.59 52.00 10.94
N LEU A 27 22.31 50.93 10.59
CA LEU A 27 21.79 49.95 9.65
C LEU A 27 20.43 49.51 10.19
N PRO A 28 19.32 49.65 9.45
CA PRO A 28 18.08 49.03 9.87
C PRO A 28 18.37 47.54 9.97
N SER A 29 18.33 47.00 11.19
CA SER A 29 18.29 45.56 11.38
C SER A 29 17.15 45.06 10.51
N LEU A 30 17.48 44.25 9.49
CA LEU A 30 16.46 43.52 8.74
C LEU A 30 15.53 42.89 9.79
N PRO A 31 14.21 43.09 9.71
CA PRO A 31 13.33 42.38 10.61
C PRO A 31 13.66 40.90 10.47
N ALA A 32 14.07 40.28 11.58
CA ALA A 32 14.20 38.84 11.65
C ALA A 32 12.86 38.29 11.13
N VAL A 33 12.89 37.60 9.99
CA VAL A 33 11.71 36.91 9.48
C VAL A 33 11.37 35.89 10.55
N ALA A 34 10.37 36.21 11.36
CA ALA A 34 9.81 35.31 12.35
C ALA A 34 9.26 34.09 11.62
N GLN A 35 10.07 33.05 11.47
CA GLN A 35 9.61 31.72 11.13
C GLN A 35 8.87 31.16 12.35
N ASN A 36 7.56 31.40 12.44
CA ASN A 36 6.56 30.48 13.01
C ASN A 36 5.21 31.20 13.17
N SER A 37 4.50 31.41 12.07
CA SER A 37 3.05 31.31 12.10
C SER A 37 2.71 29.88 11.71
N SER A 38 2.30 29.05 12.67
CA SER A 38 1.87 27.67 12.44
C SER A 38 0.66 27.64 11.50
N ASN A 39 0.90 27.45 10.20
CA ASN A 39 -0.17 27.30 9.23
C ASN A 39 -1.00 26.05 9.61
N PRO A 40 -2.30 26.18 9.91
CA PRO A 40 -3.14 25.04 10.30
C PRO A 40 -3.12 23.90 9.28
N ALA A 41 -2.93 24.20 7.99
CA ALA A 41 -2.74 23.19 6.94
C ALA A 41 -1.45 22.37 7.12
N SER A 42 -0.35 23.04 7.49
CA SER A 42 0.93 22.39 7.77
C SER A 42 0.88 21.59 9.07
N GLU A 43 0.13 22.06 10.07
CA GLU A 43 -0.04 21.33 11.33
C GLU A 43 -0.91 20.08 11.15
N PHE A 44 -2.00 20.18 10.39
CA PHE A 44 -2.83 19.04 10.01
C PHE A 44 -2.00 17.94 9.36
N ASP A 45 -1.23 18.29 8.33
CA ASP A 45 -0.37 17.33 7.60
C ASP A 45 0.65 16.68 8.54
N ARG A 46 1.26 17.44 9.46
CA ARG A 46 2.18 16.93 10.47
C ARG A 46 1.53 15.90 11.39
N TYR A 47 0.32 16.19 11.89
CA TYR A 47 -0.40 15.26 12.77
C TYR A 47 -0.90 14.01 12.03
N MET A 48 -1.34 14.15 10.78
CA MET A 48 -1.70 13.00 9.94
C MET A 48 -0.48 12.09 9.70
N GLN A 49 0.65 12.65 9.26
CA GLN A 49 1.89 11.87 9.04
C GLN A 49 2.38 11.21 10.32
N ARG A 50 2.35 11.94 11.44
CA ARG A 50 2.73 11.39 12.75
C ARG A 50 1.83 10.22 13.15
N GLY A 51 0.52 10.35 12.95
CA GLY A 51 -0.44 9.28 13.20
C GLY A 51 -0.09 8.02 12.39
N TYR A 52 0.12 8.15 11.08
CA TYR A 52 0.48 7.00 10.24
C TYR A 52 1.83 6.37 10.62
N GLN A 53 2.83 7.18 11.00
CA GLN A 53 4.11 6.66 11.50
C GLN A 53 3.96 5.88 12.80
N LEU A 54 3.07 6.32 13.69
CA LEU A 54 2.76 5.61 14.94
C LEU A 54 1.96 4.34 14.67
N THR A 55 1.03 4.35 13.71
CA THR A 55 0.33 3.15 13.23
C THR A 55 1.30 2.11 12.67
N ALA A 56 2.30 2.51 11.88
CA ALA A 56 3.35 1.60 11.40
C ALA A 56 4.12 0.93 12.55
N LYS A 57 4.32 1.66 13.65
CA LYS A 57 4.93 1.15 14.89
C LYS A 57 3.96 0.41 15.81
N ARG A 58 2.68 0.26 15.40
CA ARG A 58 1.58 -0.29 16.20
C ARG A 58 1.31 0.46 17.51
N ASP A 59 1.79 1.69 17.62
CA ASP A 59 1.46 2.60 18.72
C ASP A 59 0.10 3.25 18.42
N TYR A 60 -0.94 2.41 18.47
CA TYR A 60 -2.29 2.79 18.06
C TYR A 60 -2.89 3.87 18.97
N GLN A 61 -2.55 3.87 20.26
CA GLN A 61 -3.04 4.90 21.19
C GLN A 61 -2.46 6.27 20.84
N SER A 62 -1.15 6.38 20.64
CA SER A 62 -0.54 7.65 20.23
C SER A 62 -0.96 8.05 18.81
N ALA A 63 -1.19 7.08 17.92
CA ALA A 63 -1.72 7.33 16.59
C ALA A 63 -3.11 7.97 16.66
N LEU A 64 -4.02 7.44 17.49
CA LEU A 64 -5.35 8.05 17.70
C LEU A 64 -5.27 9.47 18.22
N VAL A 65 -4.38 9.75 19.18
CA VAL A 65 -4.18 11.12 19.68
C VAL A 65 -3.77 12.05 18.53
N SER A 66 -2.85 11.60 17.68
CA SER A 66 -2.38 12.38 16.53
C SER A 66 -3.50 12.61 15.52
N PHE A 67 -4.25 11.58 15.14
CA PHE A 67 -5.36 11.74 14.18
C PHE A 67 -6.51 12.58 14.73
N ARG A 68 -6.86 12.45 16.03
CA ARG A 68 -7.88 13.30 16.67
C ARG A 68 -7.43 14.76 16.71
N ARG A 69 -6.13 15.02 16.91
CA ARG A 69 -5.58 16.38 16.81
C ARG A 69 -5.66 16.92 15.38
N ALA A 70 -5.35 16.10 14.37
CA ALA A 70 -5.56 16.47 12.96
C ALA A 70 -7.03 16.79 12.69
N LEU A 71 -7.96 15.93 13.13
CA LEU A 71 -9.40 16.15 12.96
C LEU A 71 -9.89 17.43 13.66
N SER A 72 -9.32 17.79 14.83
CA SER A 72 -9.67 19.05 15.50
C SER A 72 -9.26 20.30 14.72
N LEU A 73 -8.19 20.20 13.91
CA LEU A 73 -7.74 21.30 13.04
C LEU A 73 -8.58 21.38 11.75
N ARG A 74 -9.16 20.27 11.31
CA ARG A 74 -10.04 20.18 10.14
C ARG A 74 -11.25 19.28 10.43
N PRO A 75 -12.27 19.79 11.15
CA PRO A 75 -13.46 19.02 11.47
C PRO A 75 -14.12 18.47 10.19
N GLY A 76 -14.56 17.21 10.25
CA GLY A 76 -15.20 16.53 9.11
C GLY A 76 -14.26 16.05 8.00
N ASN A 77 -12.93 16.20 8.15
CA ASN A 77 -11.99 15.68 7.17
C ASN A 77 -12.11 14.14 7.04
N LEU A 78 -12.47 13.68 5.85
CA LEU A 78 -12.73 12.26 5.54
C LEU A 78 -11.54 11.36 5.90
N TYR A 79 -10.32 11.74 5.52
CA TYR A 79 -9.14 10.90 5.73
C TYR A 79 -8.74 10.78 7.20
N ALA A 80 -8.88 11.85 7.98
CA ALA A 80 -8.67 11.79 9.43
C ALA A 80 -9.71 10.88 10.11
N LEU A 81 -10.98 10.97 9.70
CA LEU A 81 -12.04 10.07 10.19
C LEU A 81 -11.77 8.60 9.83
N MET A 82 -11.37 8.33 8.59
CA MET A 82 -11.00 6.97 8.15
C MET A 82 -9.80 6.43 8.93
N ALA A 83 -8.76 7.24 9.15
CA ALA A 83 -7.59 6.83 9.91
C ALA A 83 -7.93 6.50 11.37
N ILE A 84 -8.77 7.32 12.02
CA ILE A 84 -9.30 7.04 13.37
C ILE A 84 -10.08 5.73 13.38
N SER A 85 -11.04 5.57 12.47
CA SER A 85 -11.90 4.38 12.40
C SER A 85 -11.08 3.10 12.20
N ASN A 86 -10.09 3.12 11.30
CA ASN A 86 -9.19 2.01 11.05
C ASN A 86 -8.39 1.63 12.31
N VAL A 87 -7.81 2.61 13.00
CA VAL A 87 -7.04 2.35 14.22
C VAL A 87 -7.93 1.90 15.38
N GLU A 88 -9.12 2.46 15.53
CA GLU A 88 -10.10 2.02 16.53
C GLU A 88 -10.53 0.58 16.31
N ALA A 89 -10.74 0.16 15.04
CA ALA A 89 -11.05 -1.22 14.70
C ALA A 89 -9.94 -2.19 15.11
N TYR A 90 -8.68 -1.80 14.92
CA TYR A 90 -7.52 -2.57 15.40
C TYR A 90 -7.46 -2.59 16.94
N ILE A 91 -7.62 -1.46 17.64
CA ILE A 91 -7.64 -1.48 19.12
C ILE A 91 -8.76 -2.38 19.67
N ALA A 92 -9.94 -2.35 19.04
CA ALA A 92 -11.09 -3.14 19.46
C ALA A 92 -10.91 -4.64 19.24
N ARG A 93 -10.45 -5.04 18.05
CA ARG A 93 -10.33 -6.45 17.66
C ARG A 93 -8.97 -7.07 18.00
N ASP A 94 -7.96 -6.25 18.29
CA ASP A 94 -6.57 -6.68 18.44
C ASP A 94 -6.00 -6.60 19.87
N ARG A 95 -6.84 -6.77 20.89
CA ARG A 95 -6.34 -6.94 22.28
C ARG A 95 -5.34 -8.10 22.40
N TYR A 96 -5.33 -9.05 21.47
CA TYR A 96 -4.43 -10.22 21.44
C TYR A 96 -3.21 -10.13 20.50
N ALA A 97 -3.22 -9.46 19.32
CA ALA A 97 -1.98 -9.35 18.51
C ALA A 97 -1.08 -8.18 18.90
N THR A 98 -1.62 -7.16 19.59
CA THR A 98 -0.81 -6.11 20.24
C THR A 98 0.18 -6.71 21.27
N GLN A 99 -0.17 -7.86 21.89
CA GLN A 99 0.69 -8.57 22.84
C GLN A 99 1.73 -9.51 22.19
N ARG A 100 1.59 -9.86 20.91
CA ARG A 100 2.45 -10.85 20.23
C ARG A 100 3.16 -10.31 18.98
N ASN A 101 3.03 -9.01 18.68
CA ASN A 101 3.60 -8.36 17.50
C ASN A 101 3.27 -9.08 16.17
N ARG A 102 2.07 -9.65 16.05
CA ARG A 102 1.66 -10.44 14.86
C ARG A 102 1.04 -9.54 13.81
N LEU A 103 1.37 -9.75 12.54
CA LEU A 103 0.71 -9.03 11.44
C LEU A 103 -0.68 -9.61 11.21
N THR A 104 -1.70 -8.79 11.38
CA THR A 104 -3.11 -9.17 11.24
C THR A 104 -3.83 -8.20 10.32
N PHE A 105 -4.88 -8.69 9.66
CA PHE A 105 -5.79 -7.89 8.86
C PHE A 105 -7.16 -7.85 9.52
N VAL A 106 -7.67 -6.63 9.74
CA VAL A 106 -9.03 -6.42 10.24
C VAL A 106 -9.88 -5.89 9.09
N PRO A 107 -10.72 -6.73 8.45
CA PRO A 107 -11.54 -6.30 7.34
C PRO A 107 -12.64 -5.34 7.80
N THR A 108 -13.00 -4.40 6.91
CA THR A 108 -14.21 -3.58 7.12
C THR A 108 -15.48 -4.38 6.88
N ASN A 109 -16.61 -3.89 7.41
CA ASN A 109 -17.94 -4.46 7.15
C ASN A 109 -18.47 -4.18 5.73
N ARG A 110 -17.65 -3.59 4.84
CA ARG A 110 -17.98 -3.37 3.43
C ARG A 110 -17.54 -4.59 2.63
N GLY A 111 -18.46 -5.53 2.42
CA GLY A 111 -18.24 -6.73 1.61
C GLY A 111 -18.86 -6.64 0.23
N MET A 112 -18.39 -7.50 -0.66
CA MET A 112 -18.94 -7.67 -2.01
C MET A 112 -19.29 -9.15 -2.23
N PRO A 113 -20.27 -9.46 -3.10
CA PRO A 113 -20.53 -10.83 -3.51
C PRO A 113 -19.31 -11.44 -4.20
N GLY A 114 -19.00 -12.70 -3.91
CA GLY A 114 -17.85 -13.37 -4.50
C GLY A 114 -17.74 -14.82 -4.07
N GLN A 115 -16.89 -15.55 -4.79
CA GLN A 115 -16.61 -16.96 -4.58
C GLN A 115 -15.12 -17.15 -4.32
N ARG A 116 -14.73 -17.05 -3.04
CA ARG A 116 -13.34 -17.22 -2.60
C ARG A 116 -12.82 -18.66 -2.73
N ILE A 117 -13.70 -19.65 -2.64
CA ILE A 117 -13.37 -21.07 -2.77
C ILE A 117 -14.19 -21.63 -3.92
N ALA A 118 -13.53 -22.21 -4.92
CA ALA A 118 -14.22 -22.79 -6.06
C ALA A 118 -15.17 -23.95 -5.61
N GLY A 119 -16.27 -24.14 -6.35
CA GLY A 119 -17.39 -25.01 -5.95
C GLY A 119 -17.14 -26.50 -6.18
N ALA A 120 -17.55 -27.35 -5.23
CA ALA A 120 -17.16 -28.76 -5.12
C ALA A 120 -17.43 -29.64 -6.37
N THR A 121 -18.37 -29.24 -7.23
CA THR A 121 -18.91 -30.04 -8.35
C THR A 121 -18.11 -29.96 -9.64
N ARG A 122 -17.14 -29.05 -9.76
CA ARG A 122 -16.32 -28.90 -10.99
C ARG A 122 -14.87 -29.36 -10.82
N PHE A 123 -14.56 -30.00 -9.69
CA PHE A 123 -13.24 -30.53 -9.39
C PHE A 123 -13.21 -32.04 -9.61
N GLY A 124 -12.23 -32.51 -10.37
CA GLY A 124 -12.03 -33.95 -10.58
C GLY A 124 -11.17 -34.31 -11.78
N GLU A 125 -11.13 -33.47 -12.81
CA GLU A 125 -10.44 -33.85 -14.06
C GLU A 125 -8.99 -33.34 -14.15
N CYS A 126 -8.73 -32.07 -13.82
CA CYS A 126 -7.40 -31.47 -13.97
C CYS A 126 -6.68 -31.16 -12.66
N THR A 127 -7.31 -31.33 -11.50
CA THR A 127 -6.74 -30.97 -10.18
C THR A 127 -6.68 -32.22 -9.29
N PRO A 128 -5.69 -33.12 -9.50
CA PRO A 128 -5.52 -34.29 -8.65
C PRO A 128 -5.00 -33.91 -7.25
N GLY A 129 -5.33 -34.70 -6.23
CA GLY A 129 -4.75 -34.58 -4.88
C GLY A 129 -5.77 -34.33 -3.76
N SER A 130 -5.28 -33.98 -2.56
CA SER A 130 -6.11 -33.74 -1.36
C SER A 130 -6.58 -32.29 -1.24
N LEU A 131 -5.79 -31.32 -1.71
CA LEU A 131 -6.18 -29.91 -1.87
C LEU A 131 -6.55 -29.68 -3.33
N THR A 132 -7.82 -29.88 -3.66
CA THR A 132 -8.29 -29.88 -5.06
C THR A 132 -8.84 -28.54 -5.53
N ARG A 133 -8.96 -27.55 -4.64
CA ARG A 133 -9.72 -26.33 -4.91
C ARG A 133 -8.80 -25.13 -5.10
N ILE A 134 -9.12 -24.33 -6.10
CA ILE A 134 -8.60 -22.97 -6.21
C ILE A 134 -9.16 -22.16 -5.05
N VAL A 135 -8.30 -21.38 -4.40
CA VAL A 135 -8.71 -20.46 -3.33
C VAL A 135 -8.17 -19.08 -3.62
N ALA A 136 -9.03 -18.08 -3.64
CA ALA A 136 -8.60 -16.69 -3.70
C ALA A 136 -8.07 -16.24 -2.33
N ILE A 137 -6.92 -15.58 -2.35
CA ILE A 137 -6.29 -15.02 -1.16
C ILE A 137 -6.76 -13.56 -1.02
N VAL A 138 -8.03 -13.42 -0.69
CA VAL A 138 -8.78 -12.16 -0.51
C VAL A 138 -9.43 -12.16 0.88
N PRO A 139 -9.75 -11.01 1.51
CA PRO A 139 -10.48 -11.01 2.76
C PRO A 139 -11.82 -11.75 2.66
N ASP A 140 -12.38 -12.17 3.79
CA ASP A 140 -13.63 -12.95 3.88
C ASP A 140 -14.85 -12.22 3.30
N ASN A 141 -14.79 -10.89 3.22
CA ASN A 141 -15.77 -10.03 2.60
C ASN A 141 -15.61 -9.91 1.06
N ASN A 142 -14.70 -10.67 0.44
CA ASN A 142 -14.34 -10.71 -0.98
C ASN A 142 -13.86 -9.37 -1.60
N LEU A 143 -13.54 -8.35 -0.80
CA LEU A 143 -13.09 -7.06 -1.29
C LEU A 143 -11.63 -6.82 -0.87
N GLY A 144 -10.71 -6.89 -1.84
CA GLY A 144 -9.36 -6.38 -1.69
C GLY A 144 -9.31 -4.87 -1.96
N MET A 145 -8.31 -4.19 -1.42
CA MET A 145 -8.01 -2.80 -1.79
C MET A 145 -6.54 -2.64 -2.13
N THR A 146 -6.24 -1.69 -3.01
CA THR A 146 -4.87 -1.40 -3.43
C THR A 146 -4.51 0.07 -3.59
N ALA A 147 -3.24 0.37 -3.31
CA ALA A 147 -2.59 1.66 -3.50
C ALA A 147 -1.82 1.80 -4.82
N VAL A 148 -1.80 0.78 -5.69
CA VAL A 148 -1.20 0.84 -7.05
C VAL A 148 -2.22 0.61 -8.18
N ASP A 149 -1.95 1.12 -9.38
CA ASP A 149 -2.86 1.06 -10.54
C ASP A 149 -2.81 -0.29 -11.29
N ASN A 150 -1.80 -1.11 -11.03
CA ASN A 150 -1.63 -2.46 -11.58
C ASN A 150 -1.33 -3.48 -10.47
N PRO A 151 -2.29 -3.76 -9.57
CA PRO A 151 -2.06 -4.59 -8.39
C PRO A 151 -1.75 -6.05 -8.74
N SER A 152 -1.12 -6.73 -7.78
CA SER A 152 -1.10 -8.19 -7.75
C SER A 152 -2.34 -8.73 -7.02
N LEU A 153 -2.98 -9.70 -7.65
CA LEU A 153 -3.98 -10.60 -7.07
C LEU A 153 -3.29 -11.91 -6.65
N PHE A 154 -3.85 -12.63 -5.69
CA PHE A 154 -3.19 -13.80 -5.11
C PHE A 154 -4.15 -14.98 -5.05
N PHE A 155 -3.71 -16.12 -5.57
CA PHE A 155 -4.53 -17.34 -5.66
C PHE A 155 -3.74 -18.54 -5.19
N PHE A 156 -4.30 -19.41 -4.37
CA PHE A 156 -3.80 -20.75 -4.23
C PHE A 156 -4.25 -21.58 -5.42
N VAL A 157 -3.28 -22.12 -6.14
CA VAL A 157 -3.46 -23.05 -7.26
C VAL A 157 -3.09 -24.44 -6.75
N PRO A 158 -4.01 -25.42 -6.80
CA PRO A 158 -3.70 -26.80 -6.43
C PRO A 158 -2.77 -27.45 -7.46
N GLN A 159 -2.23 -28.62 -7.14
CA GLN A 159 -1.54 -29.43 -8.15
C GLN A 159 -2.51 -29.70 -9.30
N SER A 160 -2.06 -29.45 -10.53
CA SER A 160 -2.94 -29.49 -11.70
C SER A 160 -2.24 -29.93 -12.97
N THR A 161 -3.00 -30.52 -13.90
CA THR A 161 -2.57 -30.80 -15.27
C THR A 161 -2.81 -29.62 -16.23
N ALA A 162 -3.58 -28.60 -15.80
CA ALA A 162 -3.83 -27.38 -16.56
C ALA A 162 -2.52 -26.69 -16.94
N LYS A 163 -2.43 -26.23 -18.19
CA LYS A 163 -1.25 -25.55 -18.73
C LYS A 163 -1.31 -24.03 -18.55
N SER A 164 -2.50 -23.50 -18.33
CA SER A 164 -2.71 -22.09 -18.08
C SER A 164 -3.89 -21.86 -17.14
N ALA A 165 -3.91 -20.66 -16.58
CA ALA A 165 -5.06 -20.02 -15.98
C ALA A 165 -5.41 -18.76 -16.77
N GLU A 166 -6.61 -18.26 -16.55
CA GLU A 166 -7.07 -17.00 -17.10
C GLU A 166 -7.52 -16.07 -15.96
N LEU A 167 -7.06 -14.82 -16.04
CA LEU A 167 -7.59 -13.71 -15.24
C LEU A 167 -8.44 -12.83 -16.16
N MET A 168 -9.71 -12.67 -15.80
CA MET A 168 -10.57 -11.64 -16.34
C MET A 168 -10.77 -10.54 -15.31
N LEU A 169 -10.76 -9.28 -15.77
CA LEU A 169 -11.08 -8.12 -14.95
C LEU A 169 -12.24 -7.37 -15.61
N LEU A 170 -13.25 -7.06 -14.81
CA LEU A 170 -14.44 -6.36 -15.25
C LEU A 170 -14.61 -5.06 -14.45
N SER A 171 -15.21 -4.05 -15.07
CA SER A 171 -15.67 -2.86 -14.38
C SER A 171 -16.78 -3.19 -13.38
N GLU A 172 -17.14 -2.25 -12.50
CA GLU A 172 -18.29 -2.42 -11.59
C GLU A 172 -19.62 -2.61 -12.35
N ALA A 173 -19.72 -2.11 -13.60
CA ALA A 173 -20.86 -2.31 -14.47
C ALA A 173 -20.87 -3.67 -15.21
N GLY A 174 -19.83 -4.50 -15.02
CA GLY A 174 -19.71 -5.81 -15.67
C GLY A 174 -19.11 -5.78 -17.08
N GLU A 175 -18.50 -4.66 -17.49
CA GLU A 175 -17.78 -4.58 -18.77
C GLU A 175 -16.42 -5.26 -18.65
N LEU A 176 -16.08 -6.16 -19.58
CA LEU A 176 -14.77 -6.81 -19.63
C LEU A 176 -13.68 -5.81 -20.03
N LEU A 177 -12.72 -5.59 -19.13
CA LEU A 177 -11.60 -4.66 -19.32
C LEU A 177 -10.29 -5.37 -19.69
N LEU A 178 -10.09 -6.58 -19.20
CA LEU A 178 -8.86 -7.34 -19.37
C LEU A 178 -9.16 -8.83 -19.41
N THR A 179 -8.53 -9.52 -20.36
CA THR A 179 -8.26 -10.96 -20.29
C THR A 179 -6.75 -11.19 -20.35
N GLN A 180 -6.23 -11.95 -19.40
CA GLN A 180 -4.81 -12.25 -19.24
C GLN A 180 -4.62 -13.75 -19.01
N GLN A 181 -3.83 -14.39 -19.86
CA GLN A 181 -3.45 -15.80 -19.71
C GLN A 181 -2.20 -15.91 -18.83
N ILE A 182 -2.19 -16.87 -17.92
CA ILE A 182 -1.11 -17.11 -16.96
C ILE A 182 -0.61 -18.54 -17.15
N PRO A 183 0.66 -18.75 -17.57
CA PRO A 183 1.20 -20.10 -17.71
C PRO A 183 1.28 -20.82 -16.35
N LEU A 184 0.98 -22.11 -16.35
CA LEU A 184 1.08 -22.97 -15.17
C LEU A 184 2.03 -24.13 -15.42
N HIS A 185 2.70 -24.55 -14.34
CA HIS A 185 3.74 -25.58 -14.38
C HIS A 185 3.37 -26.83 -13.56
N GLY A 186 2.08 -26.97 -13.22
CA GLY A 186 1.51 -28.12 -12.51
C GLY A 186 1.89 -28.28 -11.04
N LYS A 187 2.61 -27.31 -10.45
CA LYS A 187 2.95 -27.30 -9.02
C LYS A 187 1.85 -26.64 -8.20
N ALA A 188 1.55 -27.20 -7.03
CA ALA A 188 0.69 -26.55 -6.05
C ALA A 188 1.42 -25.38 -5.38
N GLY A 189 0.73 -24.26 -5.17
CA GLY A 189 1.31 -23.12 -4.48
C GLY A 189 0.45 -21.86 -4.53
N ILE A 190 0.90 -20.79 -3.88
CA ILE A 190 0.28 -19.48 -3.96
C ILE A 190 0.90 -18.71 -5.12
N LEU A 191 0.05 -18.35 -6.09
CA LEU A 191 0.37 -17.66 -7.32
C LEU A 191 0.02 -16.17 -7.21
N PRO A 192 1.00 -15.26 -7.23
CA PRO A 192 0.79 -13.85 -7.49
C PRO A 192 0.50 -13.65 -8.98
N VAL A 193 -0.56 -12.91 -9.31
CA VAL A 193 -0.90 -12.50 -10.68
C VAL A 193 -1.01 -10.98 -10.73
N THR A 194 -0.03 -10.33 -11.35
CA THR A 194 -0.05 -8.88 -11.55
C THR A 194 -0.91 -8.52 -12.75
N VAL A 195 -1.83 -7.58 -12.55
CA VAL A 195 -2.66 -7.01 -13.62
C VAL A 195 -1.76 -6.33 -14.67
N ASP A 196 -1.96 -6.68 -15.94
CA ASP A 196 -1.19 -6.13 -17.05
C ASP A 196 -1.48 -4.62 -17.28
N ALA A 197 -0.53 -3.79 -16.85
CA ALA A 197 -0.60 -2.33 -16.92
C ALA A 197 -0.61 -1.79 -18.36
N SER A 198 -0.23 -2.60 -19.37
CA SER A 198 -0.31 -2.21 -20.77
C SER A 198 -1.75 -2.26 -21.31
N LYS A 199 -2.62 -3.02 -20.66
CA LYS A 199 -4.02 -3.20 -21.04
C LYS A 199 -4.97 -2.39 -20.18
N VAL A 200 -4.77 -2.37 -18.86
CA VAL A 200 -5.64 -1.67 -17.92
C VAL A 200 -4.87 -1.06 -16.77
N LYS A 201 -5.28 0.15 -16.38
CA LYS A 201 -4.81 0.83 -15.16
C LYS A 201 -6.02 1.19 -14.31
N LEU A 202 -6.04 0.65 -13.09
CA LEU A 202 -7.13 0.88 -12.14
C LEU A 202 -7.15 2.34 -11.66
N GLN A 203 -8.34 2.93 -11.70
CA GLN A 203 -8.57 4.34 -11.38
C GLN A 203 -8.96 4.52 -9.91
N PRO A 204 -8.43 5.53 -9.20
CA PRO A 204 -8.78 5.78 -7.80
C PRO A 204 -10.29 5.86 -7.58
N GLY A 205 -10.77 5.27 -6.49
CA GLY A 205 -12.19 5.24 -6.10
C GLY A 205 -13.02 4.20 -6.84
N GLN A 206 -12.48 3.55 -7.88
CA GLN A 206 -13.20 2.57 -8.68
C GLN A 206 -13.02 1.14 -8.17
N LYS A 207 -14.08 0.34 -8.34
CA LYS A 207 -14.10 -1.09 -8.04
C LYS A 207 -14.11 -1.91 -9.32
N TYR A 208 -13.51 -3.08 -9.22
CA TYR A 208 -13.38 -4.01 -10.32
C TYR A 208 -13.67 -5.42 -9.83
N GLN A 209 -14.46 -6.16 -10.57
CA GLN A 209 -14.65 -7.59 -10.34
C GLN A 209 -13.55 -8.34 -11.06
N TRP A 210 -12.94 -9.32 -10.41
CA TRP A 210 -12.03 -10.25 -11.07
C TRP A 210 -12.61 -11.66 -11.05
N ILE A 211 -12.28 -12.42 -12.08
CA ILE A 211 -12.54 -13.85 -12.21
C ILE A 211 -11.23 -14.52 -12.54
N PHE A 212 -10.85 -15.52 -11.75
CA PHE A 212 -9.66 -16.33 -12.01
C PHE A 212 -10.07 -17.78 -12.23
N SER A 213 -9.75 -18.33 -13.39
CA SER A 213 -10.19 -19.66 -13.84
C SER A 213 -9.00 -20.52 -14.28
N LEU A 214 -8.98 -21.80 -13.93
CA LEU A 214 -8.00 -22.74 -14.48
C LEU A 214 -8.48 -23.29 -15.82
N THR A 215 -7.63 -23.26 -16.84
CA THR A 215 -7.99 -23.78 -18.16
C THR A 215 -7.82 -25.30 -18.20
N CYS A 216 -8.86 -26.01 -17.74
CA CYS A 216 -8.90 -27.47 -17.68
C CYS A 216 -9.57 -28.08 -18.91
N LYS A 217 -10.65 -27.46 -19.38
CA LYS A 217 -11.37 -27.75 -20.61
C LYS A 217 -11.30 -26.53 -21.52
N PRO A 218 -10.28 -26.42 -22.41
CA PRO A 218 -10.16 -25.27 -23.31
C PRO A 218 -11.39 -25.05 -24.20
N ASN A 219 -12.11 -26.13 -24.53
CA ASN A 219 -13.29 -26.10 -25.39
C ASN A 219 -14.61 -25.89 -24.63
N GLU A 220 -14.58 -25.89 -23.30
CA GLU A 220 -15.76 -25.67 -22.44
C GLU A 220 -15.39 -24.70 -21.30
N PRO A 221 -15.16 -23.40 -21.58
CA PRO A 221 -14.69 -22.44 -20.57
C PRO A 221 -15.60 -22.36 -19.34
N ASP A 222 -16.92 -22.45 -19.54
CA ASP A 222 -17.92 -22.44 -18.47
C ASP A 222 -17.85 -23.67 -17.57
N ALA A 223 -17.17 -24.75 -18.01
CA ALA A 223 -16.94 -25.96 -17.24
C ALA A 223 -15.76 -25.83 -16.27
N ASN A 224 -14.87 -24.85 -16.49
CA ASN A 224 -13.63 -24.70 -15.74
C ASN A 224 -13.86 -24.28 -14.28
N PRO A 225 -13.02 -24.73 -13.34
CA PRO A 225 -13.07 -24.25 -11.97
C PRO A 225 -12.57 -22.81 -11.88
N PHE A 226 -13.31 -21.95 -11.20
CA PHE A 226 -12.99 -20.53 -11.05
C PHE A 226 -13.31 -20.01 -9.64
N VAL A 227 -12.65 -18.90 -9.29
CA VAL A 227 -12.93 -18.08 -8.11
C VAL A 227 -13.19 -16.65 -8.54
N THR A 228 -13.96 -15.92 -7.73
CA THR A 228 -14.32 -14.52 -8.00
C THR A 228 -14.18 -13.66 -6.76
N GLY A 229 -13.98 -12.36 -6.99
CA GLY A 229 -13.99 -11.36 -5.94
C GLY A 229 -13.77 -9.98 -6.53
N TRP A 230 -13.46 -9.03 -5.65
CA TRP A 230 -13.41 -7.62 -6.00
C TRP A 230 -12.09 -7.00 -5.57
N ILE A 231 -11.70 -5.95 -6.27
CA ILE A 231 -10.60 -5.08 -5.89
C ILE A 231 -11.02 -3.62 -6.07
N GLU A 232 -10.72 -2.79 -5.08
CA GLU A 232 -10.90 -1.34 -5.14
C GLU A 232 -9.54 -0.65 -5.20
N ARG A 233 -9.41 0.33 -6.10
CA ARG A 233 -8.26 1.24 -6.10
C ARG A 233 -8.51 2.33 -5.07
N ALA A 234 -7.79 2.30 -3.95
CA ALA A 234 -7.96 3.28 -2.88
C ALA A 234 -7.63 4.71 -3.35
N GLU A 235 -8.49 5.67 -2.98
CA GLU A 235 -8.13 7.09 -3.00
C GLU A 235 -7.26 7.41 -1.78
N LEU A 236 -5.95 7.43 -1.98
CA LEU A 236 -5.01 7.64 -0.89
C LEU A 236 -4.97 9.10 -0.44
N ASP A 237 -5.05 9.29 0.88
CA ASP A 237 -4.60 10.53 1.50
C ASP A 237 -3.12 10.81 1.17
N ARG A 238 -2.81 12.07 0.85
CA ARG A 238 -1.44 12.50 0.49
C ARG A 238 -0.43 12.23 1.60
N ASN A 239 -0.83 12.34 2.87
CA ASN A 239 0.06 12.12 4.01
C ASN A 239 0.31 10.62 4.21
N LEU A 240 -0.71 9.78 4.04
CA LEU A 240 -0.56 8.33 4.03
C LEU A 240 0.40 7.89 2.92
N ALA A 241 0.17 8.34 1.68
CA ALA A 241 1.00 8.00 0.53
C ALA A 241 2.48 8.39 0.76
N ARG A 242 2.72 9.60 1.29
CA ARG A 242 4.07 10.05 1.66
C ARG A 242 4.73 9.14 2.69
N VAL A 243 4.02 8.80 3.76
CA VAL A 243 4.57 7.95 4.84
C VAL A 243 4.91 6.56 4.29
N ILE A 244 4.02 5.94 3.50
CA ILE A 244 4.25 4.64 2.85
C ILE A 244 5.50 4.68 1.95
N ALA A 245 5.68 5.76 1.17
CA ALA A 245 6.79 5.88 0.23
C ALA A 245 8.16 6.06 0.91
N THR A 246 8.19 6.62 2.12
CA THR A 246 9.44 6.90 2.85
C THR A 246 9.90 5.78 3.78
N MET A 247 9.05 4.78 4.04
CA MET A 247 9.37 3.67 4.95
C MET A 247 9.96 2.48 4.20
N ALA A 248 10.82 1.73 4.89
CA ALA A 248 11.29 0.44 4.41
C ALA A 248 10.12 -0.55 4.26
N PRO A 249 10.18 -1.50 3.29
CA PRO A 249 9.08 -2.43 3.03
C PRO A 249 8.58 -3.23 4.24
N ALA A 250 9.48 -3.69 5.12
CA ALA A 250 9.10 -4.43 6.32
C ALA A 250 8.36 -3.54 7.35
N ASP A 251 8.82 -2.29 7.52
CA ASP A 251 8.30 -1.38 8.54
C ASP A 251 6.92 -0.83 8.18
N ARG A 252 6.57 -0.77 6.89
CA ARG A 252 5.25 -0.30 6.45
C ARG A 252 4.14 -1.35 6.53
N LEU A 253 4.45 -2.63 6.77
CA LEU A 253 3.44 -3.71 6.77
C LEU A 253 2.25 -3.45 7.72
N PRO A 254 2.45 -3.05 8.99
CA PRO A 254 1.32 -2.74 9.88
C PRO A 254 0.50 -1.57 9.36
N LEU A 255 1.14 -0.54 8.81
CA LEU A 255 0.45 0.61 8.24
C LEU A 255 -0.40 0.24 7.02
N LEU A 256 0.13 -0.58 6.10
CA LEU A 256 -0.62 -1.05 4.94
C LEU A 256 -1.86 -1.86 5.36
N ALA A 257 -1.69 -2.82 6.28
CA ALA A 257 -2.77 -3.64 6.78
C ALA A 257 -3.84 -2.81 7.51
N THR A 258 -3.44 -1.92 8.43
CA THR A 258 -4.38 -1.03 9.13
C THR A 258 -5.08 -0.07 8.18
N SER A 259 -4.42 0.36 7.11
CA SER A 259 -5.00 1.21 6.07
C SER A 259 -5.87 0.45 5.06
N GLN A 260 -6.23 -0.81 5.35
CA GLN A 260 -7.06 -1.68 4.51
C GLN A 260 -6.44 -2.07 3.16
N LEU A 261 -5.16 -1.77 2.92
CA LEU A 261 -4.45 -2.05 1.67
C LEU A 261 -3.98 -3.52 1.61
N TRP A 262 -4.96 -4.43 1.55
CA TRP A 262 -4.74 -5.89 1.55
C TRP A 262 -3.75 -6.34 0.48
N ASN A 263 -3.96 -5.93 -0.77
CA ASN A 263 -3.15 -6.37 -1.91
C ASN A 263 -1.70 -5.86 -1.80
N ASP A 264 -1.51 -4.61 -1.37
CA ASP A 264 -0.19 -4.03 -1.16
C ASP A 264 0.55 -4.68 0.02
N THR A 265 -0.19 -5.10 1.06
CA THR A 265 0.37 -5.84 2.18
C THR A 265 0.90 -7.21 1.72
N LEU A 266 0.10 -7.95 0.94
CA LEU A 266 0.52 -9.24 0.37
C LEU A 266 1.69 -9.07 -0.61
N ALA A 267 1.63 -8.10 -1.52
CA ALA A 267 2.70 -7.82 -2.48
C ALA A 267 4.01 -7.46 -1.77
N THR A 268 3.95 -6.66 -0.72
CA THR A 268 5.12 -6.31 0.11
C THR A 268 5.69 -7.55 0.81
N LEU A 269 4.85 -8.45 1.33
CA LEU A 269 5.33 -9.71 1.93
C LEU A 269 5.99 -10.63 0.90
N VAL A 270 5.44 -10.72 -0.32
CA VAL A 270 6.04 -11.50 -1.41
C VAL A 270 7.40 -10.93 -1.81
N GLU A 271 7.52 -9.61 -1.97
CA GLU A 271 8.80 -8.93 -2.23
C GLU A 271 9.83 -9.26 -1.14
N LEU A 272 9.42 -9.19 0.13
CA LEU A 272 10.28 -9.50 1.28
C LEU A 272 10.71 -10.96 1.29
N GLN A 273 9.80 -11.90 1.03
CA GLN A 273 10.12 -13.33 0.92
C GLN A 273 11.09 -13.63 -0.23
N GLN A 274 10.94 -12.96 -1.38
CA GLN A 274 11.85 -13.13 -2.50
C GLN A 274 13.26 -12.62 -2.18
N ARG A 275 13.37 -11.49 -1.47
CA ARG A 275 14.65 -10.93 -1.04
C ARG A 275 15.29 -11.70 0.11
N ARG A 276 14.48 -12.29 0.99
CA ARG A 276 14.93 -12.98 2.21
C ARG A 276 14.17 -14.31 2.41
N PRO A 277 14.39 -15.32 1.55
CA PRO A 277 13.57 -16.55 1.52
C PRO A 277 13.66 -17.42 2.77
N ASN A 278 14.69 -17.22 3.60
CA ASN A 278 14.93 -17.99 4.82
C ASN A 278 14.64 -17.20 6.10
N ASP A 279 14.10 -15.98 6.00
CA ASP A 279 13.76 -15.16 7.16
C ASP A 279 12.51 -15.72 7.86
N PRO A 280 12.64 -16.26 9.09
CA PRO A 280 11.51 -16.87 9.80
C PRO A 280 10.47 -15.83 10.23
N THR A 281 10.87 -14.57 10.44
CA THR A 281 9.95 -13.48 10.82
C THR A 281 9.01 -13.16 9.66
N ILE A 282 9.53 -13.07 8.43
CA ILE A 282 8.70 -12.81 7.24
C ILE A 282 7.72 -13.97 7.01
N LYS A 283 8.19 -15.22 7.13
CA LYS A 283 7.33 -16.41 7.02
C LYS A 283 6.20 -16.41 8.06
N GLN A 284 6.51 -16.05 9.30
CA GLN A 284 5.52 -15.96 10.37
C GLN A 284 4.50 -14.84 10.10
N GLN A 285 4.95 -13.66 9.65
CA GLN A 285 4.05 -12.55 9.30
C GLN A 285 3.11 -12.91 8.16
N TRP A 286 3.58 -13.65 7.17
CA TRP A 286 2.75 -14.19 6.10
C TRP A 286 1.66 -15.12 6.62
N GLN A 287 2.04 -16.12 7.43
CA GLN A 287 1.10 -17.07 8.02
C GLN A 287 0.06 -16.37 8.92
N ASP A 288 0.51 -15.39 9.72
CA ASP A 288 -0.36 -14.63 10.63
C ASP A 288 -1.38 -13.80 9.87
N LEU A 289 -0.94 -13.09 8.82
CA LEU A 289 -1.82 -12.28 7.98
C LEU A 289 -2.89 -13.15 7.33
N LEU A 290 -2.48 -14.24 6.66
CA LEU A 290 -3.40 -15.15 5.97
C LEU A 290 -4.38 -15.80 6.94
N LYS A 291 -3.91 -16.28 8.09
CA LYS A 291 -4.76 -16.86 9.13
C LYS A 291 -5.77 -15.85 9.67
N SER A 292 -5.37 -14.59 9.88
CA SER A 292 -6.28 -13.54 10.36
C SER A 292 -7.39 -13.21 9.36
N ALA A 293 -7.15 -13.42 8.06
CA ALA A 293 -8.14 -13.32 7.00
C ALA A 293 -8.95 -14.62 6.78
N GLY A 294 -8.82 -15.62 7.67
CA GLY A 294 -9.52 -16.90 7.59
C GLY A 294 -9.00 -17.84 6.52
N ILE A 295 -7.78 -17.64 5.99
CA ILE A 295 -7.13 -18.60 5.09
C ILE A 295 -6.65 -19.79 5.90
N GLU A 296 -6.95 -20.99 5.42
CA GLU A 296 -6.59 -22.23 6.12
C GLU A 296 -5.06 -22.38 6.24
N PRO A 297 -4.54 -22.88 7.38
CA PRO A 297 -3.11 -23.03 7.60
C PRO A 297 -2.40 -23.87 6.53
N GLN A 298 -3.06 -24.89 5.99
CA GLN A 298 -2.54 -25.74 4.93
C GLN A 298 -2.27 -24.98 3.63
N ILE A 299 -3.06 -23.94 3.33
CA ILE A 299 -2.82 -23.04 2.19
C ILE A 299 -1.76 -22.02 2.57
N ALA A 300 -1.82 -21.44 3.77
CA ALA A 300 -0.86 -20.42 4.20
C ALA A 300 0.61 -20.92 4.23
N ASN A 301 0.81 -22.23 4.36
CA ASN A 301 2.12 -22.89 4.35
C ASN A 301 2.62 -23.29 2.95
N MET A 302 1.81 -23.08 1.90
CA MET A 302 2.20 -23.44 0.54
C MET A 302 3.29 -22.52 -0.02
N PRO A 303 4.15 -23.03 -0.90
CA PRO A 303 5.20 -22.23 -1.51
C PRO A 303 4.61 -21.15 -2.42
N LEU A 304 5.31 -20.04 -2.57
CA LEU A 304 5.05 -19.07 -3.63
C LEU A 304 5.46 -19.68 -4.98
N LEU A 305 4.56 -19.62 -5.96
CA LEU A 305 4.85 -19.97 -7.35
C LEU A 305 5.58 -18.82 -8.03
N ARG A 306 6.41 -19.17 -9.02
CA ARG A 306 7.16 -18.24 -9.88
C ARG A 306 6.68 -18.39 -11.31
#